data_AF-A0A521CSB2-F1
#
_entry.id   AF-A0A521CSB2-F1
#
_cell.length_a   1.000
_cell.length_b   1.000
_cell.length_c   1.000
_cell.angle_alpha   90.00
_cell.angle_beta   90.00
_cell.angle_gamma   90.00
#
_symmetry.space_group_name_H-M   'P 1'
#
loop_
_entity.id
_entity.type
_entity.pdbx_description
1 polymer ?
#
loop_
_entity_poly.entity_id
_entity_poly.type
_entity_poly.pdbx_seq_one_letter_code
_entity_poly.pdbx_strand_id
1 'polypeptide(L)'
;MTILRNIFLACFLLIWIPESRAQDKEQVVTIRAIPGMQYDKVRFRVNPGEEIQLVFENADDLDHNLLITEPGARKSVVEAALKLGTEGEEMDFIPETEKVLWATPMLSPGDSYTISFKAPVQQGVYPYVCTFPGHGIIMYGAMYVSENKLPPLTEDLHIPAERRMIKDDSNSILRPYKTENPPFWYRTSMPGAGPASIAVRLSENLSYCWDPDVCRLQYVWTGGFVDNSVRWSTKGDAVAQLMGTVFYREQKKFPLRVGAPQQEPNVEYLGFKVTEKGYPEFHYRVQGEAVYERIEPAGNGRSIQRSFRIPEVGQKVYFSYSPQEDVIVKSSKGTWNGSLLELNPQEAGAFTIIMKKEKE
;
A
#
# COMPACT_ATOMS: atom_id res chain seq x y z
N MET A 1 -39.86 -89.89 0.62
CA MET A 1 -39.24 -89.58 1.93
C MET A 1 -37.73 -89.60 1.74
N THR A 2 -37.15 -88.65 0.98
CA THR A 2 -36.55 -87.35 1.43
C THR A 2 -35.29 -87.59 2.29
N ILE A 3 -34.10 -87.76 1.71
CA ILE A 3 -33.07 -86.78 1.27
C ILE A 3 -32.39 -85.98 2.40
N LEU A 4 -31.05 -86.12 2.42
CA LEU A 4 -29.97 -85.49 3.20
C LEU A 4 -30.16 -84.02 3.65
N ARG A 5 -29.52 -83.65 4.78
CA ARG A 5 -28.63 -82.47 4.80
C ARG A 5 -27.68 -82.41 6.01
N ASN A 6 -26.38 -82.38 5.70
CA ASN A 6 -25.29 -81.98 6.59
C ASN A 6 -25.50 -80.53 7.04
N ILE A 7 -25.36 -80.27 8.35
CA ILE A 7 -25.36 -78.92 8.92
C ILE A 7 -23.90 -78.48 9.07
N PHE A 8 -23.50 -77.51 8.25
CA PHE A 8 -22.26 -76.75 8.41
C PHE A 8 -22.44 -75.76 9.57
N LEU A 9 -21.58 -75.84 10.59
CA LEU A 9 -21.49 -74.87 11.67
C LEU A 9 -20.60 -73.71 11.18
N ALA A 10 -21.21 -72.58 10.80
CA ALA A 10 -20.48 -71.36 10.47
C ALA A 10 -20.29 -70.53 11.76
N CYS A 11 -19.07 -70.57 12.32
CA CYS A 11 -18.65 -69.62 13.35
C CYS A 11 -18.41 -68.25 12.70
N PHE A 12 -19.30 -67.28 12.92
CA PHE A 12 -19.05 -65.88 12.60
C PHE A 12 -18.09 -65.30 13.65
N LEU A 13 -16.81 -65.20 13.31
CA LEU A 13 -15.86 -64.32 13.98
C LEU A 13 -16.24 -62.88 13.64
N LEU A 14 -16.91 -62.19 14.57
CA LEU A 14 -17.05 -60.73 14.55
C LEU A 14 -15.66 -60.13 14.78
N ILE A 15 -14.95 -59.86 13.69
CA ILE A 15 -13.73 -59.06 13.70
C ILE A 15 -14.16 -57.63 14.04
N TRP A 16 -13.90 -57.20 15.27
CA TRP A 16 -14.01 -55.80 15.66
C TRP A 16 -12.88 -55.06 14.95
N ILE A 17 -13.18 -54.46 13.81
CA ILE A 17 -12.27 -53.55 13.11
C ILE A 17 -12.31 -52.26 13.93
N PRO A 18 -11.22 -51.84 14.60
CA PRO A 18 -11.17 -50.50 15.14
C PRO A 18 -11.29 -49.55 13.95
N GLU A 19 -12.33 -48.71 13.93
CA GLU A 19 -12.36 -47.55 13.04
C GLU A 19 -11.07 -46.78 13.25
N SER A 20 -10.17 -46.87 12.28
CA SER A 20 -9.03 -45.99 12.17
C SER A 20 -9.61 -44.60 11.98
N ARG A 21 -9.79 -43.87 13.08
CA ARG A 21 -10.10 -42.45 13.06
C ARG A 21 -8.97 -41.84 12.25
N ALA A 22 -9.27 -41.43 11.02
CA ALA A 22 -8.33 -40.71 10.20
C ALA A 22 -7.81 -39.57 11.08
N GLN A 23 -6.50 -39.51 11.27
CA GLN A 23 -5.88 -38.44 12.00
C GLN A 23 -6.25 -37.17 11.23
N ASP A 24 -7.17 -36.36 11.77
CA ASP A 24 -7.62 -35.11 11.16
C ASP A 24 -6.35 -34.32 10.86
N LYS A 25 -6.05 -34.19 9.57
CA LYS A 25 -4.78 -33.67 9.11
C LYS A 25 -4.91 -32.16 9.19
N GLU A 26 -4.48 -31.58 10.32
CA GLU A 26 -4.45 -30.13 10.54
C GLU A 26 -3.82 -29.43 9.33
N GLN A 27 -4.60 -28.60 8.63
CA GLN A 27 -4.11 -27.89 7.46
C GLN A 27 -3.32 -26.67 7.93
N VAL A 28 -2.00 -26.72 7.81
CA VAL A 28 -1.14 -25.56 8.06
C VAL A 28 -1.15 -24.64 6.83
N VAL A 29 -1.60 -23.40 7.03
CA VAL A 29 -1.61 -22.36 6.02
C VAL A 29 -0.67 -21.25 6.47
N THR A 30 0.45 -21.06 5.78
CA THR A 30 1.28 -19.86 5.97
C THR A 30 0.84 -18.75 5.03
N ILE A 31 0.69 -17.54 5.56
CA ILE A 31 0.47 -16.29 4.82
C ILE A 31 1.50 -15.28 5.30
N ARG A 32 2.15 -14.59 4.36
CA ARG A 32 3.10 -13.53 4.64
C ARG A 32 2.54 -12.19 4.23
N ALA A 33 2.63 -11.19 5.09
CA ALA A 33 2.62 -9.82 4.62
C ALA A 33 3.94 -9.58 3.86
N ILE A 34 3.84 -9.01 2.67
CA ILE A 34 4.98 -8.73 1.79
C ILE A 34 4.92 -7.28 1.29
N PRO A 35 6.05 -6.72 0.85
CA PRO A 35 6.11 -5.34 0.39
C PRO A 35 5.03 -5.00 -0.64
N GLY A 36 4.51 -3.77 -0.50
CA GLY A 36 3.44 -3.26 -1.33
C GLY A 36 2.03 -3.51 -0.78
N MET A 37 1.91 -3.67 0.54
CA MET A 37 0.63 -3.86 1.26
C MET A 37 -0.14 -5.05 0.70
N GLN A 38 0.52 -6.22 0.66
CA GLN A 38 -0.03 -7.42 0.06
C GLN A 38 0.21 -8.64 0.94
N TYR A 39 -0.65 -9.64 0.75
CA TYR A 39 -0.36 -11.00 1.18
C TYR A 39 0.32 -11.78 0.04
N ASP A 40 1.31 -12.61 0.35
CA ASP A 40 1.94 -13.50 -0.63
C ASP A 40 0.94 -14.50 -1.22
N LYS A 41 0.10 -15.07 -0.36
CA LYS A 41 -1.01 -15.95 -0.68
C LYS A 41 -2.28 -15.12 -0.70
N VAL A 42 -2.93 -15.05 -1.85
CA VAL A 42 -4.14 -14.22 -2.07
C VAL A 42 -5.44 -15.01 -1.97
N ARG A 43 -5.34 -16.34 -2.01
CA ARG A 43 -6.46 -17.25 -1.74
C ARG A 43 -5.97 -18.62 -1.34
N PHE A 44 -6.80 -19.32 -0.58
CA PHE A 44 -6.62 -20.73 -0.28
C PHE A 44 -7.99 -21.40 -0.10
N ARG A 45 -8.02 -22.73 -0.22
CA ARG A 45 -9.22 -23.55 -0.04
C ARG A 45 -9.08 -24.39 1.22
N VAL A 46 -10.18 -24.56 1.93
CA VAL A 46 -10.37 -25.49 3.05
C VAL A 46 -11.71 -26.19 2.87
N ASN A 47 -11.83 -27.40 3.38
CA ASN A 47 -13.08 -28.13 3.45
C ASN A 47 -13.95 -27.58 4.59
N PRO A 48 -15.29 -27.69 4.49
CA PRO A 48 -16.18 -27.33 5.59
C PRO A 48 -15.81 -28.05 6.90
N GLY A 49 -15.65 -27.29 7.99
CA GLY A 49 -15.30 -27.85 9.29
C GLY A 49 -13.86 -28.38 9.43
N GLU A 50 -12.97 -28.09 8.49
CA GLU A 50 -11.55 -28.49 8.58
C GLU A 50 -10.82 -27.71 9.68
N GLU A 51 -9.95 -28.39 10.44
CA GLU A 51 -9.08 -27.74 11.43
C GLU A 51 -7.90 -27.07 10.72
N ILE A 52 -7.70 -25.77 10.98
CA ILE A 52 -6.72 -24.93 10.31
C ILE A 52 -5.75 -24.37 11.35
N GLN A 53 -4.46 -24.42 11.03
CA GLN A 53 -3.44 -23.62 11.68
C GLN A 53 -2.96 -22.55 10.70
N LEU A 54 -3.35 -21.30 10.93
CA LEU A 54 -2.90 -20.17 10.13
C LEU A 54 -1.67 -19.55 10.78
N VAL A 55 -0.53 -19.64 10.09
CA VAL A 55 0.70 -18.94 10.45
C VAL A 55 0.75 -17.65 9.65
N PHE A 56 0.67 -16.52 10.33
CA PHE A 56 0.88 -15.21 9.75
C PHE A 56 2.30 -14.74 10.06
N GLU A 57 3.05 -14.36 9.03
CA GLU A 57 4.40 -13.81 9.17
C GLU A 57 4.41 -12.40 8.57
N ASN A 58 4.93 -11.42 9.30
CA ASN A 58 5.15 -10.11 8.73
C ASN A 58 6.55 -10.01 8.12
N ALA A 59 6.63 -10.24 6.81
CA ALA A 59 7.86 -10.06 6.02
C ALA A 59 7.90 -8.71 5.27
N ASP A 60 7.00 -7.78 5.61
CA ASP A 60 6.98 -6.39 5.15
C ASP A 60 7.52 -5.47 6.26
N ASP A 61 7.71 -4.18 5.93
CA ASP A 61 8.31 -3.16 6.79
C ASP A 61 7.29 -2.20 7.39
N LEU A 62 6.01 -2.56 7.30
CA LEU A 62 4.89 -1.90 7.94
C LEU A 62 4.25 -2.88 8.91
N ASP A 63 3.56 -2.35 9.91
CA ASP A 63 2.75 -3.17 10.79
C ASP A 63 1.55 -3.72 10.02
N HIS A 64 1.29 -5.02 10.20
CA HIS A 64 0.17 -5.69 9.56
C HIS A 64 -0.50 -6.65 10.51
N ASN A 65 -1.82 -6.74 10.40
CA ASN A 65 -2.62 -7.78 11.00
C ASN A 65 -3.35 -8.55 9.89
N LEU A 66 -3.96 -9.68 10.24
CA LEU A 66 -4.82 -10.45 9.35
C LEU A 66 -6.12 -10.79 10.08
N LEU A 67 -7.23 -10.24 9.59
CA LEU A 67 -8.58 -10.53 10.08
C LEU A 67 -9.34 -11.34 9.03
N ILE A 68 -9.90 -12.47 9.43
CA ILE A 68 -10.85 -13.25 8.62
C ILE A 68 -12.25 -12.79 8.97
N THR A 69 -13.04 -12.42 7.96
CA THR A 69 -14.39 -11.88 8.14
C THR A 69 -15.46 -12.84 7.63
N GLU A 70 -16.70 -12.59 8.03
CA GLU A 70 -17.87 -13.18 7.39
C GLU A 70 -17.93 -12.85 5.88
N PRO A 71 -18.63 -13.66 5.07
CA PRO A 71 -18.86 -13.38 3.66
C PRO A 71 -19.51 -12.02 3.45
N GLY A 72 -18.95 -11.21 2.55
CA GLY A 72 -19.44 -9.86 2.25
C GLY A 72 -19.11 -8.78 3.29
N ALA A 73 -18.49 -9.12 4.42
CA ALA A 73 -18.26 -8.17 5.51
C ALA A 73 -16.99 -7.31 5.38
N ARG A 74 -16.02 -7.71 4.53
CA ARG A 74 -14.69 -7.08 4.41
C ARG A 74 -14.72 -5.54 4.47
N LYS A 75 -15.50 -4.91 3.58
CA LYS A 75 -15.54 -3.44 3.49
C LYS A 75 -16.05 -2.81 4.78
N SER A 76 -17.13 -3.36 5.36
CA SER A 76 -17.68 -2.85 6.62
C SER A 76 -16.73 -3.03 7.81
N VAL A 77 -15.92 -4.10 7.82
CA VAL A 77 -14.88 -4.31 8.84
C VAL A 77 -13.74 -3.30 8.67
N VAL A 78 -13.26 -3.07 7.44
CA VAL A 78 -12.23 -2.03 7.18
C VAL A 78 -12.72 -0.64 7.56
N GLU A 79 -13.96 -0.29 7.24
CA GLU A 79 -14.58 0.98 7.63
C GLU A 79 -14.75 1.10 9.14
N ALA A 80 -15.10 0.01 9.84
CA ALA A 80 -15.20 0.00 11.29
C ALA A 80 -13.82 0.16 11.96
N ALA A 81 -12.79 -0.52 11.45
CA ALA A 81 -11.42 -0.39 11.94
C ALA A 81 -10.89 1.03 11.76
N LEU A 82 -11.18 1.68 10.63
CA LEU A 82 -10.81 3.07 10.40
C LEU A 82 -11.47 4.05 11.40
N LYS A 83 -12.70 3.74 11.84
CA LYS A 83 -13.44 4.57 12.82
C LYS A 83 -12.87 4.49 14.23
N LEU A 84 -12.02 3.52 14.54
CA LEU A 84 -11.30 3.45 15.82
C LEU A 84 -10.39 4.67 16.03
N GLY A 85 -9.92 5.29 14.94
CA GLY A 85 -9.12 6.51 15.01
C GLY A 85 -7.89 6.34 15.89
N THR A 86 -7.75 7.20 16.89
CA THR A 86 -6.61 7.19 17.83
C THR A 86 -6.61 5.99 18.77
N GLU A 87 -7.76 5.36 19.04
CA GLU A 87 -7.86 4.18 19.90
C GLU A 87 -7.46 2.90 19.17
N GLY A 88 -7.32 2.96 17.83
CA GLY A 88 -7.03 1.79 17.01
C GLY A 88 -5.72 1.10 17.34
N GLU A 89 -4.68 1.84 17.74
CA GLU A 89 -3.37 1.27 18.06
C GLU A 89 -3.42 0.34 19.28
N GLU A 90 -4.14 0.75 20.34
CA GLU A 90 -4.33 -0.07 21.54
C GLU A 90 -5.20 -1.32 21.29
N MET A 91 -5.95 -1.32 20.19
CA MET A 91 -6.85 -2.40 19.78
C MET A 91 -6.33 -3.22 18.59
N ASP A 92 -5.04 -3.07 18.21
CA ASP A 92 -4.46 -3.71 17.03
C ASP A 92 -5.24 -3.44 15.73
N PHE A 93 -5.99 -2.34 15.69
CA PHE A 93 -6.98 -1.99 14.67
C PHE A 93 -8.02 -3.09 14.39
N ILE A 94 -8.38 -3.86 15.40
CA ILE A 94 -9.44 -4.87 15.36
C ILE A 94 -10.74 -4.23 15.86
N PRO A 95 -11.74 -3.98 15.01
CA PRO A 95 -12.99 -3.36 15.44
C PRO A 95 -13.86 -4.37 16.22
N GLU A 96 -14.55 -3.88 17.24
CA GLU A 96 -15.53 -4.68 17.99
C GLU A 96 -16.76 -4.98 17.14
N THR A 97 -16.76 -6.12 16.44
CA THR A 97 -17.90 -6.60 15.65
C THR A 97 -17.88 -8.12 15.50
N GLU A 98 -19.06 -8.73 15.56
CA GLU A 98 -19.24 -10.17 15.33
C GLU A 98 -18.87 -10.61 13.89
N LYS A 99 -18.70 -9.65 12.97
CA LYS A 99 -18.32 -9.92 11.58
C LYS A 99 -16.86 -10.33 11.42
N VAL A 100 -16.03 -10.15 12.45
CA VAL A 100 -14.65 -10.65 12.51
C VAL A 100 -14.69 -12.03 13.17
N LEU A 101 -14.36 -13.06 12.40
CA LEU A 101 -14.39 -14.44 12.88
C LEU A 101 -13.10 -14.81 13.60
N TRP A 102 -11.96 -14.37 13.04
CA TRP A 102 -10.62 -14.61 13.57
C TRP A 102 -9.72 -13.44 13.26
N ALA A 103 -8.76 -13.16 14.13
CA ALA A 103 -7.80 -12.08 13.96
C ALA A 103 -6.45 -12.48 14.53
N THR A 104 -5.39 -11.98 13.89
CA THR A 104 -4.07 -11.87 14.52
C THR A 104 -3.97 -10.52 15.23
N PRO A 105 -3.09 -10.37 16.25
CA PRO A 105 -2.67 -9.04 16.69
C PRO A 105 -1.96 -8.31 15.55
N MET A 106 -1.70 -7.02 15.75
CA MET A 106 -0.84 -6.25 14.86
C MET A 106 0.59 -6.77 14.99
N LEU A 107 1.15 -7.27 13.90
CA LEU A 107 2.51 -7.77 13.85
C LEU A 107 3.43 -6.70 13.34
N SER A 108 4.51 -6.44 14.08
CA SER A 108 5.60 -5.62 13.59
C SER A 108 6.49 -6.38 12.60
N PRO A 109 7.33 -5.67 11.82
CA PRO A 109 8.23 -6.31 10.87
C PRO A 109 9.09 -7.41 11.49
N GLY A 110 9.05 -8.59 10.88
CA GLY A 110 9.76 -9.80 11.30
C GLY A 110 9.01 -10.67 12.33
N ASP A 111 7.89 -10.20 12.88
CA ASP A 111 7.10 -10.98 13.82
C ASP A 111 6.24 -12.02 13.11
N SER A 112 5.88 -13.07 13.86
CA SER A 112 4.96 -14.10 13.40
C SER A 112 3.97 -14.45 14.49
N TYR A 113 2.75 -14.77 14.08
CA TYR A 113 1.69 -15.23 14.96
C TYR A 113 0.97 -16.42 14.34
N THR A 114 0.60 -17.38 15.19
CA THR A 114 -0.15 -18.57 14.77
C THR A 114 -1.52 -18.57 15.44
N ILE A 115 -2.56 -18.70 14.64
CA ILE A 115 -3.94 -18.88 15.11
C ILE A 115 -4.48 -20.21 14.59
N SER A 116 -4.99 -21.04 15.51
CA SER A 116 -5.69 -22.28 15.17
C SER A 116 -7.19 -22.07 15.28
N PHE A 117 -7.93 -22.50 14.27
CA PHE A 117 -9.38 -22.40 14.24
C PHE A 117 -10.00 -23.46 13.32
N LYS A 118 -11.29 -23.71 13.53
CA LYS A 118 -12.08 -24.58 12.67
C LYS A 118 -12.75 -23.78 11.56
N ALA A 119 -12.58 -24.21 10.31
CA ALA A 119 -13.27 -23.61 9.19
C ALA A 119 -14.80 -23.65 9.42
N PRO A 120 -15.55 -22.62 8.99
CA PRO A 120 -17.00 -22.65 9.00
C PRO A 120 -17.55 -23.91 8.30
N VAL A 121 -18.67 -24.46 8.79
CA VAL A 121 -19.39 -25.52 8.08
C VAL A 121 -20.15 -24.98 6.87
N GLN A 122 -20.50 -23.69 6.90
CA GLN A 122 -21.17 -23.03 5.81
C GLN A 122 -20.18 -22.73 4.69
N GLN A 123 -20.39 -23.36 3.54
CA GLN A 123 -19.60 -23.08 2.34
C GLN A 123 -19.77 -21.62 1.92
N GLY A 124 -18.68 -21.02 1.45
CA GLY A 124 -18.66 -19.61 1.08
C GLY A 124 -17.25 -19.06 0.94
N VAL A 125 -17.18 -17.78 0.63
CA VAL A 125 -15.93 -17.03 0.53
C VAL A 125 -15.81 -16.13 1.74
N TYR A 126 -14.80 -16.40 2.56
CA TYR A 126 -14.49 -15.70 3.80
C TYR A 126 -13.26 -14.83 3.54
N PRO A 127 -13.43 -13.51 3.38
CA PRO A 127 -12.30 -12.63 3.12
C PRO A 127 -11.34 -12.62 4.30
N TYR A 128 -10.04 -12.52 4.02
CA TYR A 128 -9.09 -12.04 5.01
C TYR A 128 -8.52 -10.70 4.59
N VAL A 129 -8.23 -9.82 5.54
CA VAL A 129 -7.92 -8.42 5.28
C VAL A 129 -7.01 -7.85 6.36
N CYS A 130 -6.07 -6.98 5.96
CA CYS A 130 -5.34 -6.12 6.90
C CYS A 130 -6.19 -4.89 7.22
N THR A 131 -6.38 -4.58 8.50
CA THR A 131 -7.17 -3.43 8.95
C THR A 131 -6.33 -2.27 9.45
N PHE A 132 -5.00 -2.35 9.34
CA PHE A 132 -4.15 -1.17 9.51
C PHE A 132 -4.64 -0.04 8.58
N PRO A 133 -4.72 1.22 9.05
CA PRO A 133 -5.37 2.30 8.32
C PRO A 133 -4.89 2.45 6.86
N GLY A 134 -5.82 2.27 5.92
CA GLY A 134 -5.58 2.38 4.48
C GLY A 134 -5.15 1.08 3.78
N HIS A 135 -4.67 0.06 4.50
CA HIS A 135 -4.17 -1.18 3.90
C HIS A 135 -5.30 -2.02 3.30
N GLY A 136 -6.41 -2.19 4.03
CA GLY A 136 -7.52 -3.10 3.68
C GLY A 136 -8.26 -2.79 2.39
N ILE A 137 -7.94 -1.67 1.73
CA ILE A 137 -8.40 -1.35 0.36
C ILE A 137 -7.80 -2.34 -0.63
N ILE A 138 -6.50 -2.63 -0.52
CA ILE A 138 -5.72 -3.46 -1.47
C ILE A 138 -5.12 -4.72 -0.83
N MET A 139 -4.98 -4.74 0.50
CA MET A 139 -4.37 -5.83 1.25
C MET A 139 -5.42 -6.81 1.77
N TYR A 140 -5.90 -7.67 0.88
CA TYR A 140 -6.88 -8.69 1.22
C TYR A 140 -6.69 -9.96 0.38
N GLY A 141 -7.37 -11.02 0.79
CA GLY A 141 -7.49 -12.26 0.03
C GLY A 141 -8.72 -13.04 0.44
N ALA A 142 -8.81 -14.29 0.01
CA ALA A 142 -10.02 -15.10 0.17
C ALA A 142 -9.71 -16.52 0.70
N MET A 143 -10.29 -16.85 1.85
CA MET A 143 -10.44 -18.23 2.28
C MET A 143 -11.73 -18.81 1.67
N TYR A 144 -11.59 -19.83 0.84
CA TYR A 144 -12.72 -20.55 0.28
C TYR A 144 -13.02 -21.78 1.13
N VAL A 145 -14.18 -21.76 1.79
CA VAL A 145 -14.74 -22.95 2.43
C VAL A 145 -15.59 -23.65 1.40
N SER A 146 -15.06 -24.72 0.79
CA SER A 146 -15.72 -25.38 -0.33
C SER A 146 -15.15 -26.77 -0.57
N GLU A 147 -16.01 -27.70 -0.98
CA GLU A 147 -15.56 -28.99 -1.52
C GLU A 147 -15.08 -28.87 -2.98
N ASN A 148 -15.47 -27.80 -3.68
CA ASN A 148 -15.15 -27.59 -5.09
C ASN A 148 -13.75 -27.00 -5.30
N LYS A 149 -13.24 -27.10 -6.53
CA LYS A 149 -12.00 -26.42 -6.94
C LYS A 149 -12.18 -24.90 -6.91
N LEU A 150 -11.07 -24.19 -6.67
CA LEU A 150 -11.03 -22.72 -6.77
C LEU A 150 -11.30 -22.26 -8.22
N PRO A 151 -11.96 -21.10 -8.42
CA PRO A 151 -12.10 -20.51 -9.75
C PRO A 151 -10.72 -20.16 -10.35
N PRO A 152 -10.59 -19.97 -11.67
CA PRO A 152 -9.36 -19.42 -12.27
C PRO A 152 -8.94 -18.10 -11.59
N LEU A 153 -7.63 -17.88 -11.39
CA LEU A 153 -7.11 -16.65 -10.77
C LEU A 153 -7.61 -15.40 -11.49
N THR A 154 -7.64 -15.44 -12.83
CA THR A 154 -8.07 -14.35 -13.71
C THR A 154 -9.52 -13.95 -13.54
N GLU A 155 -10.36 -14.85 -13.01
CA GLU A 155 -11.81 -14.68 -12.87
C GLU A 155 -12.24 -14.46 -11.40
N ASP A 156 -11.29 -14.52 -10.47
CA ASP A 156 -11.58 -14.49 -9.04
C ASP A 156 -11.78 -13.06 -8.52
N LEU A 157 -13.04 -12.64 -8.39
CA LEU A 157 -13.38 -11.30 -7.92
C LEU A 157 -13.15 -11.08 -6.41
N HIS A 158 -12.85 -12.13 -5.65
CA HIS A 158 -12.69 -12.07 -4.20
C HIS A 158 -11.24 -11.77 -3.77
N ILE A 159 -10.31 -11.71 -4.70
CA ILE A 159 -8.92 -11.31 -4.48
C ILE A 159 -8.62 -9.92 -5.10
N PRO A 160 -7.51 -9.26 -4.72
CA PRO A 160 -7.07 -8.00 -5.33
C PRO A 160 -6.92 -8.13 -6.84
N ALA A 161 -7.36 -7.10 -7.59
CA ALA A 161 -7.40 -7.14 -9.05
C ALA A 161 -6.01 -7.35 -9.67
N GLU A 162 -5.00 -6.76 -9.04
CA GLU A 162 -3.58 -6.83 -9.40
C GLU A 162 -3.04 -8.26 -9.30
N ARG A 163 -3.66 -9.11 -8.48
CA ARG A 163 -3.24 -10.48 -8.20
C ARG A 163 -3.93 -11.53 -9.06
N ARG A 164 -4.86 -11.12 -9.92
CA ARG A 164 -5.58 -12.03 -10.85
C ARG A 164 -4.74 -12.42 -12.09
N MET A 165 -3.72 -11.63 -12.41
CA MET A 165 -2.93 -11.76 -13.65
C MET A 165 -1.53 -12.37 -13.43
N ILE A 166 -1.17 -12.68 -12.19
CA ILE A 166 0.12 -13.29 -11.84
C ILE A 166 -0.04 -14.82 -11.91
N LYS A 167 0.73 -15.48 -12.79
CA LYS A 167 0.87 -16.93 -12.75
C LYS A 167 1.51 -17.33 -11.43
N ASP A 168 0.90 -18.30 -10.75
CA ASP A 168 1.34 -18.87 -9.48
C ASP A 168 2.67 -19.63 -9.67
N ASP A 169 3.78 -18.89 -9.82
CA ASP A 169 5.13 -19.45 -9.75
C ASP A 169 5.66 -19.21 -8.34
N SER A 170 5.53 -20.24 -7.51
CA SER A 170 6.05 -20.35 -6.13
C SER A 170 7.58 -20.20 -6.00
N ASN A 171 8.28 -19.80 -7.06
CA ASN A 171 9.74 -19.68 -7.13
C ASN A 171 10.24 -18.37 -7.78
N SER A 172 9.38 -17.37 -8.00
CA SER A 172 9.89 -16.07 -8.46
C SER A 172 10.51 -15.32 -7.28
N ILE A 173 11.84 -15.21 -7.28
CA ILE A 173 12.60 -14.33 -6.39
C ILE A 173 11.91 -12.97 -6.34
N LEU A 174 11.45 -12.61 -5.14
CA LEU A 174 10.76 -11.39 -4.77
C LEU A 174 11.46 -10.15 -5.35
N ARG A 175 10.96 -9.66 -6.49
CA ARG A 175 11.07 -8.25 -6.86
C ARG A 175 9.71 -7.65 -6.52
N PRO A 176 9.62 -6.75 -5.53
CA PRO A 176 8.34 -6.39 -4.93
C PRO A 176 7.39 -5.67 -5.88
N TYR A 177 7.85 -5.30 -7.08
CA TYR A 177 6.96 -4.93 -8.16
C TYR A 177 7.55 -5.36 -9.51
N LYS A 178 6.71 -5.94 -10.37
CA LYS A 178 6.83 -5.69 -11.81
C LYS A 178 6.31 -4.27 -12.09
N THR A 179 7.09 -3.27 -11.72
CA THR A 179 6.86 -1.86 -12.07
C THR A 179 7.19 -1.65 -13.53
N GLU A 180 6.33 -2.13 -14.42
CA GLU A 180 6.51 -1.93 -15.87
C GLU A 180 5.87 -0.59 -16.33
N ASN A 181 4.91 -0.01 -15.60
CA ASN A 181 4.19 1.20 -16.02
C ASN A 181 4.13 2.30 -14.93
N PRO A 182 4.93 3.37 -15.04
CA PRO A 182 4.80 4.61 -14.26
C PRO A 182 3.44 5.32 -14.53
N PRO A 183 2.92 6.12 -13.57
CA PRO A 183 3.53 6.44 -12.29
C PRO A 183 3.26 5.41 -11.17
N PHE A 184 4.18 5.29 -10.23
CA PHE A 184 4.02 4.54 -8.97
C PHE A 184 4.84 5.20 -7.86
N TRP A 185 4.59 4.87 -6.59
CA TRP A 185 5.22 5.55 -5.47
C TRP A 185 5.41 4.66 -4.25
N TYR A 186 6.38 5.02 -3.41
CA TYR A 186 6.64 4.43 -2.09
C TYR A 186 6.62 5.51 -1.02
N ARG A 187 6.03 5.19 0.12
CA ARG A 187 6.30 5.91 1.36
C ARG A 187 7.55 5.29 2.00
N THR A 188 8.63 6.05 2.12
CA THR A 188 9.91 5.56 2.63
C THR A 188 10.77 6.71 3.19
N SER A 189 11.75 6.37 4.01
CA SER A 189 12.75 7.33 4.50
C SER A 189 13.72 7.64 3.36
N MET A 190 13.71 8.89 2.88
CA MET A 190 14.48 9.29 1.70
C MET A 190 15.75 10.08 2.11
N PRO A 191 16.90 9.89 1.43
CA PRO A 191 18.15 10.58 1.77
C PRO A 191 18.03 12.12 1.82
N GLY A 192 18.16 12.68 3.01
CA GLY A 192 18.06 14.12 3.24
C GLY A 192 16.61 14.65 3.24
N ALA A 193 15.64 13.78 3.54
CA ALA A 193 14.24 14.12 3.72
C ALA A 193 13.66 13.38 4.95
N GLY A 194 12.42 13.70 5.34
CA GLY A 194 11.74 13.12 6.50
C GLY A 194 11.48 11.61 6.37
N PRO A 195 11.30 10.89 7.50
CA PRO A 195 11.13 9.43 7.53
C PRO A 195 9.86 8.96 6.83
N ALA A 196 8.86 9.84 6.66
CA ALA A 196 7.60 9.58 5.98
C ALA A 196 7.56 10.09 4.52
N SER A 197 8.71 10.40 3.93
CA SER A 197 8.80 10.92 2.55
C SER A 197 8.16 9.99 1.52
N ILE A 198 7.76 10.58 0.40
CA ILE A 198 7.08 9.90 -0.69
C ILE A 198 7.99 9.97 -1.92
N ALA A 199 8.60 8.83 -2.25
CA ALA A 199 9.32 8.64 -3.50
C ALA A 199 8.32 8.32 -4.59
N VAL A 200 8.33 9.06 -5.70
CA VAL A 200 7.40 8.86 -6.82
C VAL A 200 8.17 8.65 -8.10
N ARG A 201 7.90 7.54 -8.79
CA ARG A 201 8.35 7.28 -10.14
C ARG A 201 7.35 7.89 -11.12
N LEU A 202 7.82 8.80 -11.97
CA LEU A 202 7.01 9.51 -12.96
C LEU A 202 7.07 8.87 -14.36
N SER A 203 8.23 8.36 -14.75
CA SER A 203 8.48 7.69 -16.03
C SER A 203 9.57 6.62 -15.88
N GLU A 204 9.99 5.97 -16.97
CA GLU A 204 11.11 5.01 -16.98
C GLU A 204 12.46 5.58 -16.50
N ASN A 205 12.59 6.90 -16.36
CA ASN A 205 13.85 7.52 -16.01
C ASN A 205 13.71 8.77 -15.12
N LEU A 206 12.50 9.14 -14.69
CA LEU A 206 12.25 10.37 -13.93
C LEU A 206 11.50 10.06 -12.64
N SER A 207 11.94 10.67 -11.54
CA SER A 207 11.36 10.46 -10.22
C SER A 207 11.54 11.69 -9.33
N TYR A 208 10.73 11.80 -8.28
CA TYR A 208 10.88 12.86 -7.27
C TYR A 208 10.64 12.35 -5.85
N CYS A 209 11.11 13.13 -4.87
CA CYS A 209 10.88 12.94 -3.45
C CYS A 209 10.07 14.11 -2.92
N TRP A 210 8.89 13.84 -2.35
CA TRP A 210 8.04 14.85 -1.71
C TRP A 210 7.88 14.50 -0.23
N ASP A 211 7.99 15.51 0.63
CA ASP A 211 8.11 15.30 2.07
C ASP A 211 6.89 15.89 2.81
N PRO A 212 6.07 15.04 3.45
CA PRO A 212 4.89 15.49 4.17
C PRO A 212 5.21 16.29 5.44
N ASP A 213 6.38 16.11 6.04
CA ASP A 213 6.71 16.80 7.30
C ASP A 213 6.97 18.29 7.06
N VAL A 214 7.39 18.64 5.84
CA VAL A 214 7.68 20.01 5.41
C VAL A 214 6.84 20.45 4.20
N CYS A 215 5.83 19.67 3.82
CA CYS A 215 4.88 19.89 2.73
C CYS A 215 5.51 20.30 1.37
N ARG A 216 6.69 19.79 1.01
CA ARG A 216 7.39 20.24 -0.19
C ARG A 216 8.11 19.15 -0.97
N LEU A 217 8.31 19.44 -2.25
CA LEU A 217 9.30 18.78 -3.10
C LEU A 217 10.70 18.95 -2.48
N GLN A 218 11.39 17.84 -2.24
CA GLN A 218 12.75 17.81 -1.73
C GLN A 218 13.77 17.78 -2.87
N TYR A 219 13.60 16.84 -3.81
CA TYR A 219 14.51 16.72 -4.95
C TYR A 219 13.90 15.89 -6.08
N VAL A 220 14.49 16.03 -7.27
CA VAL A 220 14.14 15.32 -8.50
C VAL A 220 15.39 14.65 -9.03
N TRP A 221 15.25 13.40 -9.50
CA TRP A 221 16.37 12.63 -10.03
C TRP A 221 16.02 11.89 -11.30
N THR A 222 17.06 11.54 -12.06
CA THR A 222 16.97 10.67 -13.22
C THR A 222 17.69 9.34 -13.00
N GLY A 223 17.28 8.29 -13.74
CA GLY A 223 17.88 6.96 -13.66
C GLY A 223 16.92 5.94 -13.05
N GLY A 224 17.44 5.03 -12.24
CA GLY A 224 16.64 4.09 -11.46
C GLY A 224 15.81 4.79 -10.37
N PHE A 225 15.00 4.01 -9.65
CA PHE A 225 14.07 4.55 -8.66
C PHE A 225 14.72 4.64 -7.27
N VAL A 226 14.38 3.72 -6.37
CA VAL A 226 14.99 3.57 -5.05
C VAL A 226 15.18 2.09 -4.78
N ASP A 227 16.27 1.76 -4.09
CA ASP A 227 16.45 0.45 -3.49
C ASP A 227 16.25 0.58 -1.99
N ASN A 228 15.22 -0.09 -1.49
CA ASN A 228 14.93 -0.10 -0.06
C ASN A 228 15.49 -1.36 0.62
N SER A 229 16.20 -2.26 -0.08
CA SER A 229 16.68 -3.55 0.43
C SER A 229 17.39 -3.48 1.79
N VAL A 230 18.28 -2.49 1.98
CA VAL A 230 18.99 -2.26 3.26
C VAL A 230 18.02 -1.78 4.33
N ARG A 231 17.11 -0.86 3.98
CA ARG A 231 16.07 -0.39 4.91
C ARG A 231 15.14 -1.54 5.31
N TRP A 232 14.83 -2.43 4.38
CA TRP A 232 13.98 -3.60 4.56
C TRP A 232 14.63 -4.72 5.39
N SER A 233 15.95 -4.65 5.59
CA SER A 233 16.72 -5.65 6.34
C SER A 233 17.30 -5.14 7.66
N THR A 234 17.11 -3.86 8.01
CA THR A 234 17.70 -3.24 9.20
C THR A 234 16.63 -2.52 10.05
N LYS A 235 16.55 -2.82 11.36
CA LYS A 235 15.71 -2.05 12.30
C LYS A 235 16.28 -0.62 12.49
N GLY A 236 15.47 0.43 12.36
CA GLY A 236 15.84 1.82 12.70
C GLY A 236 15.84 2.82 11.53
N ASP A 237 16.62 3.91 11.67
CA ASP A 237 16.67 5.11 10.79
C ASP A 237 17.25 4.87 9.37
N ALA A 238 17.23 3.64 8.87
CA ALA A 238 17.79 3.31 7.57
C ALA A 238 17.05 4.07 6.45
N VAL A 239 17.83 4.75 5.61
CA VAL A 239 17.33 5.51 4.45
C VAL A 239 17.35 4.64 3.20
N ALA A 240 16.36 4.84 2.32
CA ALA A 240 16.34 4.24 1.00
C ALA A 240 17.58 4.63 0.20
N GLN A 241 18.17 3.68 -0.52
CA GLN A 241 19.26 3.98 -1.44
C GLN A 241 18.70 4.60 -2.72
N LEU A 242 19.18 5.78 -3.08
CA LEU A 242 18.80 6.42 -4.33
C LEU A 242 19.51 5.75 -5.52
N MET A 243 18.74 5.22 -6.47
CA MET A 243 19.28 4.50 -7.63
C MET A 243 19.41 5.41 -8.86
N GLY A 244 19.86 6.65 -8.69
CA GLY A 244 19.98 7.60 -9.78
C GLY A 244 20.65 8.91 -9.39
N THR A 245 20.66 9.86 -10.33
CA THR A 245 21.36 11.14 -10.19
C THR A 245 20.38 12.26 -9.93
N VAL A 246 20.49 12.90 -8.76
CA VAL A 246 19.73 14.11 -8.42
C VAL A 246 20.18 15.25 -9.33
N PHE A 247 19.24 15.88 -10.02
CA PHE A 247 19.51 17.08 -10.84
C PHE A 247 18.83 18.34 -10.30
N TYR A 248 17.92 18.19 -9.34
CA TYR A 248 17.34 19.32 -8.62
C TYR A 248 17.19 18.95 -7.15
N ARG A 249 17.60 19.86 -6.26
CA ARG A 249 17.41 19.74 -4.80
C ARG A 249 17.00 21.10 -4.23
N GLU A 250 15.86 21.12 -3.56
CA GLU A 250 15.37 22.32 -2.91
C GLU A 250 16.21 22.63 -1.67
N GLN A 251 16.79 23.83 -1.61
CA GLN A 251 17.57 24.32 -0.48
C GLN A 251 16.78 25.31 0.39
N LYS A 252 15.64 25.83 -0.10
CA LYS A 252 14.77 26.70 0.70
C LYS A 252 13.88 25.86 1.63
N LYS A 253 13.57 26.44 2.79
CA LYS A 253 12.67 25.80 3.77
C LYS A 253 11.29 25.46 3.19
N PHE A 254 10.72 26.36 2.39
CA PHE A 254 9.42 26.17 1.74
C PHE A 254 9.27 27.11 0.53
N PRO A 255 8.69 26.67 -0.61
CA PRO A 255 8.69 27.46 -1.84
C PRO A 255 7.54 28.48 -1.96
N LEU A 256 6.37 28.23 -1.35
CA LEU A 256 5.18 29.10 -1.49
C LEU A 256 5.03 30.11 -0.34
N ARG A 257 4.49 31.29 -0.61
CA ARG A 257 4.12 32.32 0.37
C ARG A 257 2.78 32.92 0.00
N VAL A 258 1.95 33.22 1.01
CA VAL A 258 0.67 33.93 0.84
C VAL A 258 0.79 35.29 1.52
N GLY A 259 0.54 36.37 0.79
CA GLY A 259 0.54 37.75 1.28
C GLY A 259 1.94 38.36 1.50
N ALA A 260 2.79 37.72 2.31
CA ALA A 260 4.08 38.27 2.73
C ALA A 260 5.26 37.42 2.19
N PRO A 261 6.03 37.90 1.18
CA PRO A 261 7.07 37.10 0.51
C PRO A 261 8.28 36.76 1.41
N GLN A 262 8.51 37.53 2.47
CA GLN A 262 9.66 37.35 3.38
C GLN A 262 9.32 36.55 4.64
N GLN A 263 8.04 36.34 4.94
CA GLN A 263 7.62 35.62 6.15
C GLN A 263 7.69 34.12 5.91
N GLU A 264 8.27 33.34 6.81
CA GLU A 264 8.16 31.87 6.73
C GLU A 264 6.70 31.44 6.99
N PRO A 265 6.12 30.59 6.13
CA PRO A 265 4.73 30.22 6.24
C PRO A 265 4.55 29.12 7.29
N ASN A 266 3.45 29.17 8.02
CA ASN A 266 2.94 27.96 8.67
C ASN A 266 2.40 27.00 7.61
N VAL A 267 2.76 25.71 7.73
CA VAL A 267 2.36 24.66 6.78
C VAL A 267 1.78 23.47 7.52
N GLU A 268 0.72 22.88 6.96
CA GLU A 268 0.02 21.75 7.57
C GLU A 268 -0.32 20.73 6.50
N TYR A 269 0.12 19.48 6.67
CA TYR A 269 -0.18 18.41 5.73
C TYR A 269 -1.57 17.82 5.98
N LEU A 270 -2.36 17.64 4.91
CA LEU A 270 -3.73 17.11 4.99
C LEU A 270 -3.90 15.77 4.25
N GLY A 271 -2.83 15.20 3.71
CA GLY A 271 -2.86 13.95 2.93
C GLY A 271 -2.69 14.17 1.42
N PHE A 272 -2.96 13.12 0.65
CA PHE A 272 -2.99 13.20 -0.81
C PHE A 272 -4.08 12.30 -1.38
N LYS A 273 -4.48 12.57 -2.63
CA LYS A 273 -5.36 11.69 -3.42
C LYS A 273 -4.63 11.24 -4.66
N VAL A 274 -4.88 10.01 -5.10
CA VAL A 274 -4.34 9.50 -6.36
C VAL A 274 -5.33 9.86 -7.48
N THR A 275 -4.84 10.52 -8.52
CA THR A 275 -5.63 10.84 -9.71
C THR A 275 -5.93 9.58 -10.53
N GLU A 276 -6.89 9.64 -11.45
CA GLU A 276 -7.20 8.54 -12.39
C GLU A 276 -5.98 8.07 -13.21
N LYS A 277 -5.01 8.98 -13.43
CA LYS A 277 -3.74 8.69 -14.13
C LYS A 277 -2.64 8.15 -13.20
N GLY A 278 -2.93 7.93 -11.92
CA GLY A 278 -1.98 7.37 -10.94
C GLY A 278 -1.08 8.38 -10.24
N TYR A 279 -1.15 9.67 -10.57
CA TYR A 279 -0.31 10.70 -9.91
C TYR A 279 -0.88 11.12 -8.56
N PRO A 280 -0.06 11.24 -7.50
CA PRO A 280 -0.44 11.89 -6.25
C PRO A 280 -0.74 13.38 -6.44
N GLU A 281 -1.88 13.83 -5.93
CA GLU A 281 -2.20 15.24 -5.69
C GLU A 281 -2.15 15.48 -4.18
N PHE A 282 -1.10 16.16 -3.73
CA PHE A 282 -0.86 16.50 -2.33
C PHE A 282 -1.76 17.65 -1.90
N HIS A 283 -2.32 17.53 -0.70
CA HIS A 283 -3.17 18.53 -0.09
C HIS A 283 -2.54 19.00 1.22
N TYR A 284 -2.35 20.31 1.33
CA TYR A 284 -1.77 20.94 2.51
C TYR A 284 -2.28 22.37 2.66
N ARG A 285 -2.09 22.98 3.83
CA ARG A 285 -2.33 24.40 4.04
C ARG A 285 -1.04 25.20 4.02
N VAL A 286 -1.13 26.43 3.52
CA VAL A 286 -0.05 27.43 3.60
C VAL A 286 -0.67 28.71 4.17
N GLN A 287 -0.31 29.08 5.39
CA GLN A 287 -0.94 30.20 6.11
C GLN A 287 -2.48 30.11 6.12
N GLY A 288 -3.00 28.90 6.35
CA GLY A 288 -4.44 28.61 6.39
C GLY A 288 -5.08 28.34 5.02
N GLU A 289 -4.50 28.82 3.93
CA GLU A 289 -5.02 28.62 2.56
C GLU A 289 -4.81 27.18 2.09
N ALA A 290 -5.86 26.55 1.55
CA ALA A 290 -5.78 25.20 1.00
C ALA A 290 -5.02 25.18 -0.33
N VAL A 291 -3.94 24.40 -0.38
CA VAL A 291 -3.10 24.21 -1.56
C VAL A 291 -3.16 22.76 -2.01
N TYR A 292 -3.39 22.59 -3.31
CA TYR A 292 -3.34 21.30 -3.99
C TYR A 292 -2.17 21.33 -4.96
N GLU A 293 -1.25 20.37 -4.82
CA GLU A 293 -0.06 20.26 -5.67
C GLU A 293 -0.02 18.89 -6.34
N ARG A 294 0.15 18.88 -7.66
CA ARG A 294 0.37 17.66 -8.44
C ARG A 294 1.63 17.79 -9.26
N ILE A 295 2.44 16.73 -9.31
CA ILE A 295 3.70 16.70 -10.06
C ILE A 295 3.61 15.62 -11.15
N GLU A 296 3.83 16.03 -12.39
CA GLU A 296 3.71 15.18 -13.59
C GLU A 296 4.97 15.34 -14.48
N PRO A 297 5.27 14.39 -15.39
CA PRO A 297 6.29 14.60 -16.40
C PRO A 297 5.95 15.79 -17.30
N ALA A 298 6.95 16.59 -17.63
CA ALA A 298 6.87 17.62 -18.67
C ALA A 298 7.84 17.27 -19.80
N GLY A 299 7.32 16.64 -20.86
CA GLY A 299 8.12 16.20 -22.00
C GLY A 299 8.94 14.93 -21.72
N ASN A 300 10.16 14.85 -22.29
CA ASN A 300 10.85 13.59 -22.56
C ASN A 300 11.73 13.06 -21.41
N GLY A 301 11.26 13.14 -20.15
CA GLY A 301 11.90 12.46 -19.01
C GLY A 301 13.01 13.23 -18.27
N ARG A 302 13.15 14.54 -18.51
CA ARG A 302 14.08 15.43 -17.76
C ARG A 302 13.45 16.74 -17.30
N SER A 303 12.13 16.76 -17.29
CA SER A 303 11.39 17.90 -16.80
C SER A 303 10.15 17.44 -16.06
N ILE A 304 9.82 18.18 -15.01
CA ILE A 304 8.58 18.01 -14.25
C ILE A 304 7.72 19.26 -14.41
N GLN A 305 6.41 19.06 -14.39
CA GLN A 305 5.44 20.13 -14.19
C GLN A 305 4.83 19.97 -12.80
N ARG A 306 4.98 21.00 -11.98
CA ARG A 306 4.27 21.16 -10.71
C ARG A 306 3.03 22.00 -10.99
N SER A 307 1.85 21.44 -10.77
CA SER A 307 0.57 22.10 -10.94
C SER A 307 0.02 22.47 -9.57
N PHE A 308 -0.26 23.74 -9.34
CA PHE A 308 -0.80 24.26 -8.09
C PHE A 308 -2.23 24.76 -8.30
N ARG A 309 -3.10 24.46 -7.34
CA ARG A 309 -4.47 24.99 -7.26
C ARG A 309 -4.71 25.52 -5.84
N ILE A 310 -5.11 26.78 -5.73
CA ILE A 310 -5.33 27.49 -4.47
C ILE A 310 -6.66 28.25 -4.56
N PRO A 311 -7.81 27.56 -4.50
CA PRO A 311 -9.08 28.05 -5.03
C PRO A 311 -9.65 29.28 -4.32
N GLU A 312 -9.31 29.49 -3.05
CA GLU A 312 -9.91 30.53 -2.20
C GLU A 312 -8.95 31.70 -1.89
N VAL A 313 -7.78 31.73 -2.53
CA VAL A 313 -6.75 32.71 -2.17
C VAL A 313 -7.15 34.14 -2.55
N GLY A 314 -7.31 34.99 -1.53
CA GLY A 314 -7.60 36.42 -1.69
C GLY A 314 -6.35 37.31 -1.76
N GLN A 315 -5.18 36.77 -1.47
CA GLN A 315 -3.92 37.50 -1.37
C GLN A 315 -2.97 37.16 -2.53
N LYS A 316 -1.94 37.99 -2.74
CA LYS A 316 -0.85 37.64 -3.66
C LYS A 316 -0.15 36.37 -3.18
N VAL A 317 0.28 35.55 -4.13
CA VAL A 317 1.08 34.36 -3.85
C VAL A 317 2.46 34.55 -4.45
N TYR A 318 3.46 34.13 -3.70
CA TYR A 318 4.83 34.12 -4.18
C TYR A 318 5.36 32.69 -4.21
N PHE A 319 6.05 32.35 -5.29
CA PHE A 319 6.76 31.10 -5.42
C PHE A 319 8.24 31.38 -5.56
N SER A 320 9.07 30.76 -4.75
CA SER A 320 10.52 30.84 -4.90
C SER A 320 11.13 29.45 -4.95
N TYR A 321 12.21 29.33 -5.69
CA TYR A 321 12.99 28.10 -5.82
C TYR A 321 14.46 28.39 -5.55
N SER A 322 15.25 27.33 -5.42
CA SER A 322 16.71 27.40 -5.34
C SER A 322 17.30 27.28 -6.75
N PRO A 323 17.89 28.35 -7.33
CA PRO A 323 18.51 28.27 -8.65
C PRO A 323 19.61 27.20 -8.68
N GLN A 324 19.66 26.41 -9.76
CA GLN A 324 20.70 25.42 -10.01
C GLN A 324 21.20 25.58 -11.44
N GLU A 325 22.51 25.40 -11.64
CA GLU A 325 23.23 25.74 -12.88
C GLU A 325 22.55 25.17 -14.14
N ASP A 326 22.04 23.93 -14.08
CA ASP A 326 21.44 23.25 -15.22
C ASP A 326 19.91 23.14 -15.19
N VAL A 327 19.23 23.87 -14.30
CA VAL A 327 17.77 23.78 -14.13
C VAL A 327 17.09 25.08 -14.52
N ILE A 328 16.38 25.05 -15.65
CA ILE A 328 15.48 26.13 -16.04
C ILE A 328 14.13 25.96 -15.37
N VAL A 329 13.66 27.04 -14.77
CA VAL A 329 12.32 27.13 -14.18
C VAL A 329 11.47 28.13 -14.96
N LYS A 330 10.26 27.72 -15.33
CA LYS A 330 9.27 28.58 -16.00
C LYS A 330 7.95 28.50 -15.27
N SER A 331 7.16 29.57 -15.33
CA SER A 331 5.80 29.61 -14.82
C SER A 331 4.81 29.85 -15.96
N SER A 332 3.60 29.31 -15.86
CA SER A 332 2.50 29.63 -16.79
C SER A 332 1.81 30.96 -16.52
N LYS A 333 1.98 31.54 -15.33
CA LYS A 333 1.37 32.80 -14.90
C LYS A 333 2.32 33.60 -13.99
N GLY A 334 1.99 34.85 -13.72
CA GLY A 334 2.75 35.71 -12.82
C GLY A 334 4.00 36.30 -13.46
N THR A 335 4.74 37.09 -12.68
CA THR A 335 5.94 37.81 -13.12
C THR A 335 7.14 37.43 -12.26
N TRP A 336 8.28 37.13 -12.90
CA TRP A 336 9.52 36.81 -12.21
C TRP A 336 10.31 38.08 -11.86
N ASN A 337 10.82 38.13 -10.63
CA ASN A 337 11.88 39.02 -10.18
C ASN A 337 13.02 38.17 -9.62
N GLY A 338 14.03 37.91 -10.45
CA GLY A 338 15.06 36.91 -10.15
C GLY A 338 14.46 35.52 -9.95
N SER A 339 14.70 34.90 -8.78
CA SER A 339 14.18 33.57 -8.43
C SER A 339 12.85 33.61 -7.66
N LEU A 340 12.18 34.78 -7.62
CA LEU A 340 10.89 34.97 -6.96
C LEU A 340 9.82 35.24 -8.02
N LEU A 341 8.83 34.36 -8.10
CA LEU A 341 7.63 34.55 -8.90
C LEU A 341 6.58 35.26 -8.04
N GLU A 342 5.98 36.32 -8.56
CA GLU A 342 4.81 36.98 -8.00
C GLU A 342 3.56 36.65 -8.82
N LEU A 343 2.50 36.22 -8.14
CA LEU A 343 1.19 35.92 -8.71
C LEU A 343 0.13 36.79 -8.01
N ASN A 344 -0.71 37.46 -8.80
CA ASN A 344 -1.91 38.07 -8.25
C ASN A 344 -2.95 37.00 -7.83
N PRO A 345 -3.98 37.32 -7.03
CA PRO A 345 -4.94 36.33 -6.54
C PRO A 345 -5.61 35.48 -7.64
N GLN A 346 -5.97 36.11 -8.77
CA GLN A 346 -6.59 35.40 -9.90
C GLN A 346 -5.61 34.42 -10.58
N GLU A 347 -4.35 34.80 -10.69
CA GLU A 347 -3.29 33.93 -11.21
C GLU A 347 -2.99 32.78 -10.25
N ALA A 348 -2.92 33.07 -8.95
CA ALA A 348 -2.61 32.14 -7.88
C ALA A 348 -3.66 31.03 -7.70
N GLY A 349 -4.92 31.29 -8.10
CA GLY A 349 -6.00 30.31 -8.07
C GLY A 349 -5.65 28.99 -8.76
N ALA A 350 -4.90 29.05 -9.87
CA ALA A 350 -4.27 27.88 -10.48
C ALA A 350 -3.11 28.29 -11.41
N PHE A 351 -1.94 27.69 -11.21
CA PHE A 351 -0.75 27.94 -12.04
C PHE A 351 0.15 26.71 -12.09
N THR A 352 1.14 26.74 -12.98
CA THR A 352 2.10 25.64 -13.14
C THR A 352 3.52 26.15 -13.14
N ILE A 353 4.42 25.38 -12.55
CA ILE A 353 5.87 25.58 -12.59
C ILE A 353 6.49 24.40 -13.34
N ILE A 354 7.17 24.68 -14.45
CA ILE A 354 7.95 23.70 -15.20
C ILE A 354 9.39 23.82 -14.78
N MET A 355 9.99 22.69 -14.38
CA MET A 355 11.41 22.60 -14.03
C MET A 355 12.07 21.64 -15.01
N LYS A 356 13.05 22.11 -15.79
CA LYS A 356 13.69 21.37 -16.87
C LYS A 356 15.20 21.36 -16.70
N LYS A 357 15.82 20.17 -16.77
CA LYS A 357 17.27 20.04 -16.89
C LYS A 357 17.70 20.39 -18.33
N GLU A 358 18.60 21.35 -18.54
CA GLU A 358 18.98 21.80 -19.89
C GLU A 358 19.88 20.82 -20.65
N LYS A 359 20.88 20.19 -20.00
CA LYS A 359 21.84 19.25 -20.63
C LYS A 359 22.32 18.17 -19.65
N GLU A 360 23.05 17.15 -20.15
CA GLU A 360 23.52 15.98 -19.36
C GLU A 360 24.55 16.34 -18.29
#